data_AF-A0A963RT41-F1
#
_entry.id   AF-A0A963RT41-F1
#
_cell.length_a   1.000
_cell.length_b   1.000
_cell.length_c   1.000
_cell.angle_alpha   90.00
_cell.angle_beta   90.00
_cell.angle_gamma   90.00
#
_symmetry.space_group_name_H-M   'P 1'
#
loop_
_entity.id
_entity.type
_entity.pdbx_description
1 polymer ?
#
loop_
_entity_poly.entity_id
_entity_poly.type
_entity_poly.pdbx_seq_one_letter_code
_entity_poly.pdbx_strand_id
1 'polypeptide(L)'
;MNVVFAGTPDFARVALQSLLAAGFRVPLVLTQPDRPAGRGMKLQASPVKQLALEHGIAVAQPRSLRLDGKYPDDAAAAQQALQAA
;
A
#
# COMPACT_ATOMS: atom_id res chain seq x y z
N MET A 1 -15.57 4.33 -11.06
CA MET A 1 -14.24 3.76 -11.36
C MET A 1 -13.54 3.50 -10.03
N ASN A 2 -13.06 2.28 -9.79
CA ASN A 2 -12.24 1.96 -8.62
C ASN A 2 -10.77 2.15 -9.00
N VAL A 3 -9.98 2.72 -8.10
CA VAL A 3 -8.54 2.94 -8.30
C VAL A 3 -7.78 2.24 -7.18
N VAL A 4 -6.96 1.25 -7.52
CA VAL A 4 -5.97 0.74 -6.56
C VAL A 4 -4.75 1.65 -6.62
N PHE A 5 -4.28 2.11 -5.46
CA PHE A 5 -3.11 2.98 -5.38
C PHE A 5 -1.88 2.20 -4.90
N ALA A 6 -0.74 2.34 -5.59
CA ALA A 6 0.52 1.73 -5.17
C ALA A 6 1.58 2.81 -4.92
N GLY A 7 2.09 2.89 -3.69
CA GLY A 7 3.08 3.89 -3.30
C GLY A 7 3.60 3.71 -1.88
N THR A 8 4.71 4.35 -1.54
CA THR A 8 5.36 4.21 -0.22
C THR A 8 5.85 5.53 0.37
N PRO A 9 6.62 6.38 -0.34
CA PRO A 9 7.20 7.58 0.26
C PRO A 9 6.17 8.71 0.43
N ASP A 10 6.55 9.77 1.16
CA ASP A 10 5.72 10.97 1.36
C ASP A 10 5.20 11.58 0.06
N PHE A 11 6.02 11.59 -1.00
CA PHE A 11 5.59 12.07 -2.30
C PHE A 11 4.37 11.30 -2.82
N ALA A 12 4.33 9.98 -2.65
CA ALA A 12 3.19 9.16 -3.05
C ALA A 12 1.99 9.36 -2.12
N ARG A 13 2.21 9.64 -0.83
CA ARG A 13 1.14 9.98 0.12
C ARG A 13 0.37 11.22 -0.33
N VAL A 14 1.07 12.24 -0.85
CA VAL A 14 0.42 13.45 -1.40
C VAL A 14 -0.49 13.09 -2.59
N ALA A 15 -0.02 12.22 -3.49
CA ALA A 15 -0.83 11.77 -4.62
C ALA A 15 -2.09 10.99 -4.19
N LEU A 16 -1.97 10.08 -3.20
CA LEU A 16 -3.11 9.38 -2.63
C LEU A 16 -4.12 10.36 -2.02
N GLN A 17 -3.64 11.34 -1.24
CA GLN A 17 -4.50 12.37 -0.64
C GLN A 17 -5.28 13.15 -1.70
N SER A 18 -4.64 13.53 -2.81
CA SER A 18 -5.32 14.24 -3.90
C SER A 18 -6.40 13.38 -4.58
N LEU A 19 -6.15 12.08 -4.77
CA LEU A 19 -7.16 11.16 -5.32
C LEU A 19 -8.39 11.05 -4.41
N LEU A 20 -8.17 10.91 -3.10
CA LEU A 20 -9.26 10.85 -2.13
C LEU A 20 -10.06 12.16 -2.09
N ALA A 21 -9.37 13.30 -2.08
CA ALA A 21 -10.00 14.62 -2.11
C ALA A 21 -10.81 14.88 -3.39
N ALA A 22 -10.36 14.33 -4.53
CA ALA A 22 -11.09 14.40 -5.79
C ALA A 22 -12.27 13.41 -5.89
N GLY A 23 -12.55 12.63 -4.83
CA GLY A 23 -13.69 11.73 -4.76
C GLY A 23 -13.49 10.38 -5.46
N PHE A 24 -12.25 10.00 -5.80
CA PHE A 24 -11.99 8.66 -6.34
C PHE A 24 -12.19 7.60 -5.26
N ARG A 25 -12.84 6.50 -5.62
CA ARG A 25 -12.93 5.32 -4.75
C ARG A 25 -11.62 4.54 -4.81
N VAL A 26 -10.90 4.53 -3.69
CA VAL A 26 -9.66 3.77 -3.49
C VAL A 26 -9.91 2.61 -2.51
N PRO A 27 -10.33 1.43 -2.99
CA PRO A 27 -10.66 0.30 -2.12
C PRO A 27 -9.42 -0.41 -1.53
N LEU A 28 -8.26 -0.28 -2.19
CA LEU A 28 -7.03 -0.94 -1.78
C LEU A 28 -5.81 -0.04 -2.02
N VAL A 29 -4.88 -0.07 -1.07
CA VAL A 29 -3.55 0.54 -1.16
C VAL A 29 -2.49 -0.54 -1.07
N LEU A 30 -1.56 -0.54 -2.03
CA LEU A 30 -0.34 -1.34 -2.02
C LEU A 30 0.84 -0.48 -1.57
N THR A 31 1.58 -0.94 -0.56
CA THR A 31 2.81 -0.26 -0.10
C THR A 31 3.85 -1.27 0.35
N GLN A 32 5.11 -0.87 0.44
CA GLN A 32 6.16 -1.77 0.92
C GLN A 32 5.92 -2.18 2.38
N PRO A 33 6.40 -3.36 2.79
CA PRO A 33 6.36 -3.79 4.18
C PRO A 33 6.95 -2.78 5.17
N ASP A 34 6.47 -2.89 6.41
CA ASP A 34 7.10 -2.42 7.66
C ASP A 34 8.64 -2.40 7.58
N ARG A 35 9.32 -1.24 7.69
CA ARG A 35 10.78 -1.21 7.80
C ARG A 35 11.28 -0.38 8.98
N PRO A 36 12.38 -0.79 9.63
CA PRO A 36 13.09 0.02 10.60
C PRO A 36 13.52 1.38 10.04
N ALA A 37 13.24 2.46 10.75
CA ALA A 37 13.63 3.81 10.35
C ALA A 37 13.99 4.71 11.55
N GLY A 38 14.74 5.78 11.26
CA GLY A 38 15.14 6.80 12.24
C GLY A 38 16.12 6.31 13.30
N ARG A 39 16.37 7.15 14.32
CA ARG A 39 17.22 6.76 15.45
C ARG A 39 16.52 5.67 16.27
N GLY A 40 17.24 4.57 16.53
CA GLY A 40 16.70 3.43 17.29
C GLY A 40 15.95 2.41 16.44
N MET A 41 15.88 2.58 15.11
CA MET A 41 15.47 1.55 14.14
C MET A 41 14.15 0.85 14.50
N LYS A 42 13.19 1.61 15.02
CA LYS A 42 11.86 1.07 15.30
C LYS A 42 11.13 0.82 13.98
N LEU A 43 10.30 -0.22 13.96
CA LEU A 43 9.43 -0.51 12.83
C LEU A 43 8.48 0.67 12.61
N GLN A 44 8.50 1.26 11.41
CA GLN A 44 7.64 2.39 11.06
C GLN A 44 6.82 2.08 9.83
N ALA A 45 5.51 2.32 9.92
CA ALA A 45 4.61 2.29 8.79
C ALA A 45 5.01 3.34 7.74
N SER A 46 4.90 2.98 6.45
CA SER A 46 5.11 3.95 5.38
C SER A 46 4.13 5.12 5.45
N PRO A 47 4.51 6.33 4.97
CA PRO A 47 3.60 7.48 4.86
C PRO A 47 2.28 7.14 4.15
N VAL A 48 2.33 6.34 3.08
CA VAL A 48 1.13 5.90 2.36
C VAL A 48 0.26 4.96 3.19
N LYS A 49 0.86 4.04 3.95
CA LYS A 49 0.13 3.15 4.88
C LYS A 49 -0.61 3.95 5.95
N GLN A 50 0.07 4.92 6.56
CA GLN A 50 -0.53 5.76 7.60
C GLN A 50 -1.79 6.46 7.08
N LEU A 51 -1.69 7.15 5.94
CA LEU A 51 -2.83 7.83 5.33
C LEU A 51 -3.97 6.86 4.95
N ALA A 52 -3.63 5.69 4.41
CA ALA A 52 -4.64 4.68 4.06
C ALA A 52 -5.41 4.20 5.30
N LEU A 53 -4.71 3.93 6.39
CA LEU A 53 -5.33 3.51 7.66
C LEU A 53 -6.21 4.61 8.26
N GLU A 54 -5.78 5.87 8.20
CA GLU A 54 -6.57 7.03 8.65
C GLU A 54 -7.92 7.15 7.90
N HIS A 55 -7.96 6.75 6.63
CA HIS A 55 -9.16 6.78 5.79
C HIS A 55 -9.92 5.45 5.75
N GLY A 56 -9.51 4.45 6.55
CA GLY A 56 -10.15 3.13 6.59
C GLY A 56 -9.98 2.30 5.31
N ILE A 57 -8.94 2.58 4.53
CA ILE A 57 -8.66 1.88 3.27
C ILE A 57 -7.87 0.60 3.55
N ALA A 58 -8.24 -0.50 2.87
CA ALA A 58 -7.51 -1.76 2.99
C ALA A 58 -6.07 -1.60 2.49
N VAL A 59 -5.12 -2.23 3.18
CA VAL A 59 -3.69 -2.18 2.83
C VAL A 59 -3.16 -3.59 2.62
N ALA A 60 -2.46 -3.80 1.51
CA ALA A 60 -1.64 -4.99 1.31
C ALA A 60 -0.16 -4.60 1.15
N GLN A 61 0.73 -5.39 1.78
CA GLN A 61 2.17 -5.12 1.82
C GLN A 61 3.01 -6.30 1.28
N PRO A 62 2.81 -6.71 0.02
CA PRO A 62 3.57 -7.81 -0.54
C PRO A 62 5.06 -7.45 -0.68
N ARG A 63 5.95 -8.42 -0.43
CA ARG A 63 7.39 -8.25 -0.74
C ARG A 63 7.66 -8.28 -2.24
N SER A 64 6.77 -8.87 -3.04
CA SER A 64 6.87 -9.01 -4.50
C SER A 64 5.47 -9.15 -5.10
N LEU A 65 5.32 -8.72 -6.36
CA LEU A 65 4.14 -9.00 -7.18
C LEU A 65 4.41 -10.08 -8.25
N ARG A 66 5.64 -10.58 -8.33
CA ARG A 66 6.03 -11.64 -9.27
C ARG A 66 5.66 -13.01 -8.71
N LEU A 67 4.78 -13.71 -9.41
CA LEU A 67 4.33 -15.07 -9.06
C LEU A 67 5.42 -16.13 -9.25
N ASP A 68 6.36 -15.90 -10.15
CA ASP A 68 7.52 -16.73 -10.43
C ASP A 68 8.78 -16.29 -9.66
N GLY A 69 8.63 -15.39 -8.68
CA GLY A 69 9.72 -14.79 -7.94
C GLY A 69 10.05 -15.48 -6.61
N LYS A 70 10.91 -14.83 -5.82
CA LYS A 70 11.35 -15.29 -4.48
C LYS A 70 10.21 -15.36 -3.45
N TYR A 71 9.12 -14.63 -3.67
CA TYR A 71 7.98 -14.54 -2.75
C TYR A 71 6.66 -14.80 -3.51
N PRO A 72 6.43 -16.03 -3.98
CA PRO A 72 5.26 -16.36 -4.80
C PRO A 72 3.95 -16.29 -4.00
N ASP A 73 3.97 -16.70 -2.72
CA ASP A 73 2.77 -16.68 -1.85
C ASP A 73 2.32 -15.25 -1.54
N ASP A 74 3.26 -14.34 -1.24
CA ASP A 74 2.98 -12.91 -1.09
C ASP A 74 2.36 -12.32 -2.36
N ALA A 75 2.88 -12.70 -3.53
CA ALA A 75 2.39 -12.22 -4.82
C ALA A 75 0.98 -12.75 -5.12
N ALA A 76 0.70 -14.01 -4.81
CA ALA A 76 -0.62 -14.62 -4.94
C ALA A 76 -1.65 -13.94 -4.02
N ALA A 77 -1.30 -13.70 -2.76
CA ALA A 77 -2.15 -12.99 -1.81
C ALA A 77 -2.45 -11.55 -2.28
N ALA A 78 -1.45 -10.84 -2.82
CA ALA A 78 -1.64 -9.52 -3.41
C ALA A 78 -2.55 -9.54 -4.65
N GLN A 79 -2.44 -10.55 -5.52
CA GLN A 79 -3.37 -10.71 -6.64
C GLN A 79 -4.81 -10.95 -6.18
N GLN A 80 -5.01 -11.78 -5.15
CA GLN A 80 -6.34 -12.01 -4.58
C GLN A 80 -6.92 -10.71 -4.00
N ALA A 81 -6.11 -9.94 -3.28
CA ALA A 81 -6.52 -8.62 -2.76
C ALA A 81 -6.90 -7.65 -3.89
N LEU A 82 -6.11 -7.62 -4.98
CA LEU A 82 -6.39 -6.80 -6.16
C LEU A 82 -7.70 -7.18 -6.85
N GLN A 83 -8.01 -8.48 -6.92
CA GLN A 83 -9.24 -8.97 -7.55
C GLN A 83 -10.49 -8.70 -6.69
N ALA A 84 -10.34 -8.60 -5.37
CA ALA A 84 -11.43 -8.34 -4.44
C ALA A 84 -11.78 -6.86 -4.26
N ALA A 85 -10.97 -5.95 -4.83
CA ALA A 85 -11.03 -4.50 -4.63
C ALA A 85 -11.79 -3.76 -5.75
#